data_AF-A0A6C0KDS1-F1
#
_entry.id   AF-A0A6C0KDS1-F1
#
_cell.length_a   1.000
_cell.length_b   1.000
_cell.length_c   1.000
_cell.angle_alpha   90.00
_cell.angle_beta   90.00
_cell.angle_gamma   90.00
#
_symmetry.space_group_name_H-M   'P 1'
#
loop_
_entity.id
_entity.type
_entity.pdbx_description
1 polymer ?
#
loop_
_entity_poly.entity_id
_entity_poly.type
_entity_poly.pdbx_seq_one_letter_code
_entity_poly.pdbx_strand_id
1 'polypeptide(L)' 'MDVFRNKIVLLGSAAAGKSSLCYRFIDRNFRQTIGAAFHTKTVELKAGGLMKLDIWDTAL' A
#
# COMPACT_ATOMS: atom_id res chain seq x y z
N MET A 1 -17.76 -3.83 15.38
CA MET A 1 -16.40 -4.37 15.22
C MET A 1 -15.54 -3.24 14.75
N ASP A 2 -14.54 -2.84 15.53
CA ASP A 2 -13.68 -1.71 15.18
C ASP A 2 -12.79 -2.07 14.00
N VAL A 3 -12.74 -1.19 13.01
CA VAL A 3 -11.84 -1.33 11.85
C VAL A 3 -10.60 -0.51 12.15
N PHE A 4 -9.48 -1.19 12.39
CA PHE A 4 -8.21 -0.53 12.68
C PHE A 4 -7.67 0.13 11.41
N ARG A 5 -7.20 1.37 11.50
CA ARG A 5 -6.66 2.12 10.37
C ARG A 5 -5.19 2.41 10.57
N ASN A 6 -4.35 2.04 9.61
CA ASN A 6 -2.90 2.27 9.66
C ASN A 6 -2.39 2.96 8.39
N LYS A 7 -1.48 3.92 8.57
CA LYS A 7 -0.77 4.58 7.48
C LYS A 7 0.57 3.90 7.24
N ILE A 8 0.85 3.54 5.99
CA ILE A 8 2.12 2.95 5.56
C ILE A 8 2.75 3.90 4.55
N VAL A 9 4.03 4.23 4.73
CA VAL A 9 4.81 5.04 3.80
C VAL A 9 5.95 4.20 3.26
N LEU A 10 6.05 4.06 1.94
CA LEU A 10 7.12 3.30 1.29
C LEU A 10 8.28 4.24 0.97
N LEU A 11 9.42 4.05 1.65
CA LEU A 11 10.63 4.84 1.48
C LEU A 11 11.73 4.03 0.77
N GLY A 12 12.63 4.72 0.07
CA GLY A 12 13.77 4.12 -0.64
C GLY A 12 14.15 4.87 -1.91
N SER A 13 15.31 4.52 -2.51
CA SER A 13 15.84 5.16 -3.72
C SER A 13 14.96 4.96 -4.97
N ALA A 14 15.20 5.75 -6.01
CA ALA A 14 14.66 5.52 -7.34
C ALA A 14 14.95 4.08 -7.78
N ALA A 15 14.00 3.46 -8.48
CA ALA A 15 14.06 2.06 -8.94
C ALA A 15 14.19 0.96 -7.86
N ALA A 16 14.10 1.28 -6.56
CA ALA A 16 14.11 0.28 -5.48
C ALA A 16 12.89 -0.66 -5.44
N GLY A 17 11.92 -0.50 -6.35
CA GLY A 17 10.76 -1.38 -6.47
C GLY A 17 9.59 -1.08 -5.52
N LYS A 18 9.55 0.11 -4.91
CA LYS A 18 8.49 0.56 -3.99
C LYS A 18 7.09 0.44 -4.62
N SER A 19 6.94 0.99 -5.82
CA SER A 19 5.70 0.88 -6.59
C SER A 19 5.35 -0.57 -6.91
N SER A 20 6.32 -1.38 -7.36
CA SER A 20 6.11 -2.81 -7.64
C SER A 20 5.61 -3.60 -6.43
N LEU A 21 6.11 -3.29 -5.23
CA LEU A 21 5.64 -3.88 -3.98
C LEU A 21 4.21 -3.44 -3.66
N CYS A 22 3.94 -2.14 -3.73
CA CYS A 22 2.61 -1.58 -3.51
C CYS A 22 1.57 -2.24 -4.44
N TYR A 23 1.85 -2.30 -5.74
CA TYR A 23 0.95 -2.89 -6.73
C TYR A 23 0.71 -4.39 -6.51
N ARG A 24 1.76 -5.16 -6.20
CA ARG A 24 1.63 -6.60 -5.91
C ARG A 24 0.74 -6.84 -4.70
N PHE A 25 0.85 -5.99 -3.69
CA PHE A 25 0.05 -6.09 -2.49
C PHE A 25 -1.41 -5.69 -2.73
N ILE A 26 -1.66 -4.68 -3.57
CA ILE A 26 -2.99 -4.08 -3.71
C ILE A 26 -3.82 -4.74 -4.80
N ASP A 27 -3.33 -4.84 -6.03
CA ASP A 27 -4.22 -5.11 -7.19
C ASP A 27 -3.71 -6.11 -8.24
N ARG A 28 -2.49 -6.67 -8.10
CA ARG A 28 -1.88 -7.64 -9.05
C ARG A 28 -1.81 -7.23 -10.54
N ASN A 29 -2.33 -6.07 -10.95
CA ASN A 29 -2.30 -5.53 -12.30
C ASN A 29 -1.40 -4.28 -12.36
N PHE A 30 -0.48 -4.26 -13.32
CA PHE A 30 0.54 -3.22 -13.45
C PHE A 30 -0.03 -1.97 -14.16
N ARG A 31 0.03 -0.81 -13.50
CA ARG A 31 -0.13 0.52 -14.12
C ARG A 31 1.04 1.40 -13.69
N GLN A 32 1.59 2.20 -14.59
CA GLN A 32 2.72 3.09 -14.28
C GLN A 32 2.36 4.13 -13.21
N THR A 33 3.27 4.38 -12.27
CA THR A 33 3.13 5.38 -11.22
C THR A 33 3.29 6.78 -11.82
N ILE A 34 2.23 7.60 -11.81
CA ILE A 34 2.31 9.04 -12.12
C ILE A 34 2.23 9.79 -10.78
N GLY A 35 3.36 10.31 -10.29
CA GLY A 35 3.44 11.09 -9.05
C GLY A 35 3.49 10.26 -7.76
N ALA A 36 3.01 10.82 -6.64
CA ALA A 36 2.83 10.09 -5.38
C ALA A 36 1.51 9.30 -5.43
N ALA A 37 1.60 7.97 -5.40
CA ALA A 37 0.42 7.13 -5.49
C ALA A 37 -0.12 6.81 -4.09
N PHE A 38 -1.36 7.23 -3.84
CA PHE A 38 -2.11 6.88 -2.64
C PHE A 38 -3.01 5.70 -2.93
N HIS A 39 -2.92 4.66 -2.10
CA HIS A 39 -3.76 3.48 -2.23
C HIS A 39 -4.34 3.05 -0.89
N THR A 40 -5.52 2.42 -0.93
CA THR A 40 -6.15 1.85 0.26
C THR A 40 -6.45 0.38 0.05
N LYS A 41 -6.15 -0.46 1.06
CA LYS A 41 -6.51 -1.89 1.07
C LYS A 41 -7.05 -2.30 2.43
N THR A 42 -8.19 -2.98 2.45
CA THR A 42 -8.68 -3.65 3.66
C THR A 42 -8.14 -5.08 3.69
N VAL A 43 -7.60 -5.50 4.83
CA VAL A 43 -7.08 -6.86 5.06
C VAL A 43 -7.73 -7.46 6.30
N GLU A 44 -7.93 -8.77 6.28
CA GLU A 44 -8.39 -9.53 7.44
C GLU A 44 -7.18 -9.95 8.28
N LEU A 45 -7.26 -9.73 9.59
CA LEU A 45 -6.19 -10.07 10.52
C LEU A 45 -6.31 -11.53 10.96
N LYS A 46 -5.17 -12.21 11.14
CA LYS A 46 -5.16 -13.62 11.61
C LYS A 46 -5.83 -13.82 12.96
N ALA A 47 -5.79 -12.81 13.83
CA ALA A 47 -6.43 -12.81 15.14
C ALA A 47 -7.93 -12.44 15.11
N GLY A 48 -8.49 -12.27 13.91
CA GLY A 48 -9.85 -11.73 13.70
C GLY A 48 -9.86 -10.21 13.56
N GLY A 49 -10.83 -9.69 12.82
CA GLY A 49 -11.04 -8.27 12.57
C GLY A 49 -10.49 -7.77 11.23
N LEU A 50 -10.92 -6.56 10.86
CA LEU A 50 -10.53 -5.91 9.62
C LEU A 50 -9.59 -4.74 9.90
N MET A 51 -8.55 -4.61 9.07
CA MET A 51 -7.63 -3.49 9.09
C MET A 51 -7.62 -2.78 7.74
N LYS A 52 -7.82 -1.46 7.77
CA LYS A 52 -7.70 -0.58 6.62
C LYS A 52 -6.29 0.00 6.56
N LEU A 53 -5.57 -0.31 5.49
CA LEU A 53 -4.23 0.20 5.22
C LEU A 53 -4.33 1.35 4.23
N ASP A 54 -3.78 2.50 4.59
CA ASP A 54 -3.58 3.64 3.69
C ASP A 54 -2.09 3.70 3.32
N ILE A 55 -1.76 3.33 2.09
CA ILE A 55 -0.39 3.16 1.59
C ILE A 55 0.00 4.36 0.73
N TRP A 56 1.13 4.96 1.06
CA TRP A 56 1.71 6.13 0.41
C TRP A 56 3.00 5.69 -0.29
N ASP A 57 2.96 5.54 -1.61
CA ASP A 57 4.14 5.30 -2.42
C ASP A 57 4.80 6.63 -2.78
N THR A 58 5.98 6.89 -2.24
CA THR A 58 6.73 8.11 -2.52
C THR A 58 7.68 7.85 -3.70
N ALA A 59 7.42 8.46 -4.85
CA ALA A 59 8.40 8.53 -5.92
C ALA A 59 9.49 9.55 -5.54
N LEU A 60 10.74 9.07 -5.43
CA LEU A 60 11.97 9.86 -5.32
C LEU A 60 12.90 9.41 -6.44
#